data_AF-A0A485JKY5-F1
#
_entry.id   AF-A0A485JKY5-F1
#
_cell.length_a   1.000
_cell.length_b   1.000
_cell.length_c   1.000
_cell.angle_alpha   90.00
_cell.angle_beta   90.00
_cell.angle_gamma   90.00
#
_symmetry.space_group_name_H-M   'P 1'
#
loop_
_entity.id
_entity.type
_entity.pdbx_description
1 polymer ?
#
loop_
_entity_poly.entity_id
_entity_poly.type
_entity_poly.pdbx_seq_one_letter_code
_entity_poly.pdbx_strand_id
1 'polypeptide(L)'
;MLFYHGSRSPYPWSLCWLDEFADPTTARKVYNAAFPLVDITVVPDDEIVQHRRVALLELIQKHIRQRDLMGLIDQLVLLLVTECANDSQITALLNYILLTGDEARFKEFISELTSRMPQQRERIMTIAERIHNDGWLLGRERGRKEGKVEGERSLLRLLLQNGADPEWIQRYTGLSAEQMQALEQPLPEASAILGSSTNQRLMTNAKLPDALRLSGLHNPFNILNFKDFVDRVRCSHGIRHERSAFCLSHAGTWR
;
A
#
# COMPACT_ATOMS: atom_id res chain seq x y z
N MET A 1 -28.91 -12.58 13.74
CA MET A 1 -29.57 -13.90 13.75
C MET A 1 -28.93 -14.75 12.67
N LEU A 2 -28.47 -15.96 12.98
CA LEU A 2 -27.81 -16.87 12.02
C LEU A 2 -28.76 -18.03 11.69
N PHE A 3 -28.80 -18.42 10.42
CA PHE A 3 -29.60 -19.55 9.93
C PHE A 3 -28.67 -20.62 9.36
N TYR A 4 -28.88 -21.88 9.73
CA TYR A 4 -28.05 -23.01 9.30
C TYR A 4 -28.90 -24.09 8.62
N HIS A 5 -28.48 -24.52 7.42
CA HIS A 5 -29.11 -25.59 6.64
C HIS A 5 -28.03 -26.51 6.05
N GLY A 6 -27.26 -27.15 6.94
CA GLY A 6 -26.23 -28.13 6.56
C GLY A 6 -26.68 -29.57 6.74
N SER A 7 -25.89 -30.51 6.20
CA SER A 7 -26.19 -31.95 6.23
C SER A 7 -26.07 -32.60 7.61
N ARG A 8 -25.34 -31.98 8.56
CA ARG A 8 -25.24 -32.43 9.96
C ARG A 8 -26.21 -31.63 10.84
N SER A 9 -27.11 -32.32 11.55
CA SER A 9 -28.12 -31.73 12.45
C SER A 9 -28.16 -32.47 13.79
N PRO A 10 -28.19 -31.76 14.95
CA PRO A 10 -28.15 -30.31 15.09
C PRO A 10 -26.77 -29.72 14.72
N TYR A 11 -26.67 -28.39 14.57
CA TYR A 11 -25.39 -27.71 14.28
C TYR A 11 -24.32 -28.10 15.33
N PRO A 12 -23.21 -28.74 14.93
CA PRO A 12 -22.28 -29.36 15.90
C PRO A 12 -21.14 -28.45 16.37
N TRP A 13 -21.03 -27.21 15.90
CA TRP A 13 -19.90 -26.31 16.20
C TRP A 13 -20.30 -25.17 17.16
N SER A 14 -19.30 -24.44 17.69
CA SER A 14 -19.57 -23.28 18.56
C SER A 14 -20.15 -22.11 17.77
N LEU A 15 -21.10 -21.38 18.37
CA LEU A 15 -21.62 -20.11 17.83
C LEU A 15 -20.80 -18.90 18.27
N CYS A 16 -19.86 -19.07 19.20
CA CYS A 16 -18.96 -18.02 19.63
C CYS A 16 -17.68 -18.11 18.79
N TRP A 17 -17.53 -17.19 17.84
CA TRP A 17 -16.35 -17.14 16.95
C TRP A 17 -15.00 -17.06 17.72
N LEU A 18 -15.02 -16.60 18.98
CA LEU A 18 -13.85 -16.57 19.85
C LEU A 18 -13.33 -17.97 20.23
N ASP A 19 -14.18 -19.00 20.15
CA ASP A 19 -13.79 -20.40 20.38
C ASP A 19 -13.00 -20.98 19.21
N GLU A 20 -12.95 -20.28 18.07
CA GLU A 20 -12.18 -20.72 16.90
C GLU A 20 -10.69 -20.33 16.99
N PHE A 21 -10.29 -19.51 17.97
CA PHE A 21 -8.89 -19.17 18.18
C PHE A 21 -8.11 -20.33 18.82
N ALA A 22 -6.82 -20.41 18.52
CA ALA A 22 -5.90 -21.35 19.18
C ALA A 22 -5.85 -21.14 20.71
N ASP A 23 -6.09 -19.91 21.20
CA ASP A 23 -6.27 -19.59 22.61
C ASP A 23 -7.53 -18.71 22.81
N PRO A 24 -8.71 -19.34 23.04
CA PRO A 24 -9.97 -18.64 23.23
C PRO A 24 -9.99 -17.71 24.45
N THR A 25 -9.21 -18.05 25.49
CA THR A 25 -9.11 -17.26 26.73
C THR A 25 -8.47 -15.90 26.46
N THR A 26 -7.38 -15.86 25.70
CA THR A 26 -6.73 -14.61 25.29
C THR A 26 -7.59 -13.84 24.30
N ALA A 27 -8.21 -14.51 23.32
CA ALA A 27 -9.10 -13.88 22.36
C ALA A 27 -10.26 -13.14 23.07
N ARG A 28 -10.89 -13.77 24.07
CA ARG A 28 -11.94 -13.14 24.88
C ARG A 28 -11.45 -11.91 25.64
N LYS A 29 -10.23 -11.93 26.20
CA LYS A 29 -9.66 -10.75 26.88
C LYS A 29 -9.44 -9.57 25.93
N VAL A 30 -9.01 -9.84 24.69
CA VAL A 30 -8.70 -8.81 23.69
C VAL A 30 -9.97 -8.25 23.04
N TYR A 31 -10.91 -9.11 22.65
CA TYR A 31 -12.04 -8.72 21.81
C TYR A 31 -13.33 -8.35 22.58
N ASN A 32 -13.42 -8.64 23.89
CA ASN A 32 -14.55 -8.19 24.72
C ASN A 32 -14.28 -6.89 25.48
N ALA A 33 -13.10 -6.30 25.34
CA ALA A 33 -12.75 -5.02 25.94
C ALA A 33 -12.64 -3.93 24.87
N ALA A 34 -12.60 -2.66 25.30
CA ALA A 34 -12.17 -1.59 24.41
C ALA A 34 -10.74 -1.91 23.91
N PHE A 35 -10.50 -1.73 22.62
CA PHE A 35 -9.19 -1.98 22.05
C PHE A 35 -8.14 -1.09 22.73
N PRO A 36 -7.04 -1.66 23.25
CA PRO A 36 -5.93 -0.85 23.74
C PRO A 36 -5.33 -0.10 22.54
N LEU A 37 -5.47 1.22 22.54
CA LEU A 37 -4.85 2.09 21.54
C LEU A 37 -3.49 2.53 22.08
N VAL A 38 -2.42 2.08 21.42
CA VAL A 38 -1.07 2.59 21.67
C VAL A 38 -0.84 3.76 20.73
N ASP A 39 -0.73 4.97 21.29
CA ASP A 39 -0.36 6.15 20.52
C ASP A 39 1.17 6.23 20.39
N ILE A 40 1.70 5.67 19.30
CA ILE A 40 3.14 5.68 19.04
C ILE A 40 3.72 7.10 18.85
N THR A 41 2.88 8.12 18.63
CA THR A 41 3.36 9.48 18.38
C THR A 41 3.91 10.15 19.63
N VAL A 42 3.46 9.73 20.81
CA VAL A 42 3.90 10.26 22.10
C VAL A 42 5.03 9.45 22.75
N VAL A 43 5.28 8.23 22.28
CA VAL A 43 6.35 7.35 22.80
C VAL A 43 7.71 7.87 22.33
N PRO A 44 8.67 8.17 23.22
CA PRO A 44 10.01 8.61 22.85
C PRO A 44 10.78 7.58 22.01
N ASP A 45 11.67 8.01 21.11
CA ASP A 45 12.39 7.09 20.22
C ASP A 45 13.34 6.15 20.99
N ASP A 46 13.94 6.65 22.07
CA ASP A 46 14.80 5.90 22.98
C ASP A 46 14.05 4.81 23.76
N GLU A 47 12.74 4.99 23.96
CA GLU A 47 11.85 3.94 24.46
C GLU A 47 11.51 2.94 23.35
N ILE A 48 11.16 3.41 22.15
CA ILE A 48 10.83 2.56 20.99
C ILE A 48 11.98 1.60 20.66
N VAL A 49 13.23 2.05 20.71
CA VAL A 49 14.39 1.20 20.41
C VAL A 49 14.48 -0.02 21.35
N GLN A 50 13.91 0.06 22.55
CA GLN A 50 13.91 -1.03 23.53
C GLN A 50 12.86 -2.10 23.23
N HIS A 51 11.92 -1.86 22.31
CA HIS A 51 10.85 -2.79 21.94
C HIS A 51 11.32 -3.97 21.07
N ARG A 52 12.64 -4.19 20.98
CA ARG A 52 13.30 -5.32 20.31
C ARG A 52 12.80 -5.48 18.86
N ARG A 53 12.10 -6.58 18.57
CA ARG A 53 11.70 -6.97 17.22
C ARG A 53 10.69 -6.01 16.59
N VAL A 54 9.87 -5.32 17.38
CA VAL A 54 8.81 -4.45 16.84
C VAL A 54 9.30 -3.01 16.65
N ALA A 55 10.39 -2.64 17.33
CA ALA A 55 10.96 -1.30 17.35
C ALA A 55 11.18 -0.68 15.96
N LEU A 56 11.70 -1.46 15.00
CA LEU A 56 11.96 -0.97 13.65
C LEU A 56 10.66 -0.52 12.95
N LEU A 57 9.61 -1.31 13.07
CA LEU A 57 8.32 -0.98 12.44
C LEU A 57 7.64 0.18 13.16
N GLU A 58 7.72 0.23 14.49
CA GLU A 58 7.19 1.32 15.30
C GLU A 58 7.88 2.66 15.01
N LEU A 59 9.20 2.65 14.90
CA LEU A 59 9.98 3.83 14.56
C LEU A 59 9.60 4.33 13.16
N ILE A 60 9.57 3.44 12.15
CA ILE A 60 9.09 3.80 10.81
C ILE A 60 7.65 4.31 10.83
N GLN A 61 6.77 3.70 11.64
CA GLN A 61 5.37 4.11 11.77
C GLN A 61 5.22 5.50 12.38
N LYS A 62 5.94 5.77 13.46
CA LYS A 62 5.94 7.07 14.15
C LYS A 62 6.39 8.17 13.20
N HIS A 63 7.46 7.90 12.46
CA HIS A 63 8.08 8.85 11.54
C HIS A 63 7.51 8.78 10.13
N ILE A 64 6.38 8.08 9.90
CA ILE A 64 5.82 7.87 8.56
C ILE A 64 5.49 9.19 7.82
N ARG A 65 5.28 10.28 8.57
CA ARG A 65 4.98 11.63 8.07
C ARG A 65 6.21 12.53 7.94
N GLN A 66 7.33 12.16 8.57
CA GLN A 66 8.56 12.91 8.43
C GLN A 66 9.17 12.60 7.07
N ARG A 67 9.50 13.64 6.32
CA ARG A 67 10.11 13.47 5.01
C ARG A 67 11.57 13.08 5.11
N ASP A 68 12.24 13.40 6.21
CA ASP A 68 13.67 13.18 6.35
C ASP A 68 13.98 11.99 7.27
N LEU A 69 14.29 10.83 6.67
CA LEU A 69 14.76 9.66 7.41
C LEU A 69 16.25 9.73 7.77
N MET A 70 17.02 10.66 7.20
CA MET A 70 18.44 10.78 7.55
C MET A 70 18.61 11.17 9.02
N GLY A 71 17.67 11.93 9.59
CA GLY A 71 17.63 12.22 11.02
C GLY A 71 17.42 11.00 11.93
N LEU A 72 16.99 9.86 11.38
CA LEU A 72 16.75 8.61 12.14
C LEU A 72 17.85 7.57 11.91
N ILE A 73 18.88 7.90 11.12
CA ILE A 73 19.86 6.91 10.68
C ILE A 73 20.59 6.24 11.85
N ASP A 74 20.89 6.99 12.92
CA ASP A 74 21.54 6.46 14.12
C ASP A 74 20.68 5.39 14.81
N GLN A 75 19.38 5.67 14.97
CA GLN A 75 18.43 4.75 15.60
C GLN A 75 18.17 3.52 14.72
N LEU A 76 18.08 3.71 13.40
CA LEU A 76 17.90 2.62 12.45
C LEU A 76 19.13 1.71 12.40
N VAL A 77 20.33 2.28 12.38
CA VAL A 77 21.58 1.52 12.47
C VAL A 77 21.63 0.72 13.76
N LEU A 78 21.30 1.33 14.90
CA LEU A 78 21.26 0.62 16.19
C LEU A 78 20.29 -0.58 16.17
N LEU A 79 19.10 -0.42 15.60
CA LEU A 79 18.11 -1.50 15.49
C LEU A 79 18.51 -2.61 14.52
N LEU A 80 19.28 -2.28 13.48
CA LEU A 80 19.74 -3.23 12.48
C LEU A 80 20.99 -3.99 12.94
N VAL A 81 21.91 -3.34 13.66
CA VAL A 81 23.11 -3.97 14.25
C VAL A 81 22.75 -4.91 15.39
N THR A 82 21.77 -4.57 16.21
CA THR A 82 21.32 -5.43 17.32
C THR A 82 20.53 -6.67 16.86
N GLU A 83 20.50 -6.94 15.54
CA GLU A 83 19.76 -8.04 14.89
C GLU A 83 18.28 -8.13 15.31
N CYS A 84 17.71 -7.00 15.74
CA CYS A 84 16.31 -6.94 16.10
C CYS A 84 15.40 -7.05 14.87
N ALA A 85 15.95 -6.80 13.66
CA ALA A 85 15.23 -6.77 12.41
C ALA A 85 15.49 -8.00 11.50
N ASN A 86 14.42 -8.64 11.04
CA ASN A 86 14.49 -9.67 10.01
C ASN A 86 14.42 -9.10 8.58
N ASP A 87 14.65 -9.93 7.57
CA ASP A 87 14.66 -9.53 6.16
C ASP A 87 13.35 -8.86 5.74
N SER A 88 12.21 -9.33 6.24
CA SER A 88 10.90 -8.75 5.94
C SER A 88 10.77 -7.32 6.49
N GLN A 89 11.32 -7.05 7.66
CA GLN A 89 11.31 -5.72 8.29
C GLN A 89 12.29 -4.78 7.60
N ILE A 90 13.47 -5.27 7.20
CA ILE A 90 14.42 -4.51 6.38
C ILE A 90 13.78 -4.19 5.02
N THR A 91 13.13 -5.17 4.40
CA THR A 91 12.38 -4.98 3.15
C THR A 91 11.28 -3.93 3.32
N ALA A 92 10.57 -3.91 4.45
CA ALA A 92 9.56 -2.90 4.75
C ALA A 92 10.16 -1.49 4.88
N LEU A 93 11.29 -1.35 5.58
CA LEU A 93 12.03 -0.09 5.68
C LEU A 93 12.43 0.43 4.29
N LEU A 94 13.08 -0.41 3.48
CA LEU A 94 13.58 0.02 2.17
C LEU A 94 12.44 0.41 1.22
N ASN A 95 11.34 -0.36 1.21
CA ASN A 95 10.16 -0.01 0.42
C ASN A 95 9.52 1.30 0.89
N TYR A 96 9.45 1.54 2.19
CA TYR A 96 8.92 2.78 2.72
C TYR A 96 9.73 4.00 2.25
N ILE A 97 11.06 3.91 2.27
CA ILE A 97 11.94 4.98 1.80
C ILE A 97 11.77 5.21 0.30
N LEU A 98 11.69 4.14 -0.49
CA LEU A 98 11.48 4.23 -1.93
C LEU A 98 10.11 4.87 -2.28
N LEU A 99 9.07 4.61 -1.48
CA LEU A 99 7.73 5.16 -1.70
C LEU A 99 7.57 6.62 -1.26
N THR A 100 8.39 7.08 -0.31
CA THR A 100 8.29 8.42 0.28
C THR A 100 9.38 9.39 -0.18
N GLY A 101 10.48 8.86 -0.70
CA GLY A 101 11.60 9.60 -1.27
C GLY A 101 11.64 9.56 -2.79
N ASP A 102 12.58 10.33 -3.34
CA ASP A 102 13.02 10.15 -4.72
C ASP A 102 14.20 9.18 -4.77
N GLU A 103 14.62 8.84 -5.98
CA GLU A 103 15.73 7.90 -6.20
C GLU A 103 17.06 8.40 -5.59
N ALA A 104 17.30 9.71 -5.61
CA ALA A 104 18.53 10.30 -5.09
C ALA A 104 18.65 10.10 -3.56
N ARG A 105 17.58 10.43 -2.84
CA ARG A 105 17.49 10.26 -1.38
C ARG A 105 17.53 8.78 -0.98
N PHE A 106 16.93 7.90 -1.77
CA PHE A 106 17.02 6.46 -1.52
C PHE A 106 18.46 5.96 -1.63
N LYS A 107 19.19 6.37 -2.68
CA LYS A 107 20.61 5.99 -2.87
C LYS A 107 21.50 6.55 -1.76
N GLU A 108 21.30 7.81 -1.39
CA GLU A 108 22.01 8.46 -0.29
C GLU A 108 21.81 7.69 1.03
N PHE A 109 20.55 7.38 1.36
CA PHE A 109 20.22 6.62 2.56
C PHE A 109 20.86 5.23 2.56
N ILE A 110 20.74 4.47 1.46
CA ILE A 110 21.36 3.13 1.33
C ILE A 110 22.88 3.22 1.49
N SER A 111 23.51 4.22 0.88
CA SER A 111 24.96 4.44 0.98
C SER A 111 25.37 4.70 2.43
N GLU A 112 24.68 5.59 3.12
CA GLU A 112 24.99 5.89 4.53
C GLU A 112 24.73 4.69 5.44
N LEU A 113 23.61 3.98 5.23
CA LEU A 113 23.24 2.80 5.99
C LEU A 113 24.28 1.68 5.86
N THR A 114 24.74 1.41 4.64
CA THR A 114 25.73 0.35 4.35
C THR A 114 27.15 0.76 4.73
N SER A 115 27.48 2.06 4.73
CA SER A 115 28.74 2.60 5.24
C SER A 115 28.90 2.34 6.74
N ARG A 116 27.83 2.57 7.52
CA ARG A 116 27.83 2.39 8.98
C ARG A 116 27.73 0.93 9.42
N MET A 117 27.25 0.04 8.56
CA MET A 117 27.05 -1.38 8.87
C MET A 117 27.67 -2.28 7.79
N PRO A 118 29.01 -2.31 7.66
CA PRO A 118 29.68 -3.06 6.61
C PRO A 118 29.38 -4.56 6.65
N GLN A 119 29.10 -5.13 7.84
CA GLN A 119 28.75 -6.55 8.00
C GLN A 119 27.37 -6.88 7.42
N GLN A 120 26.43 -5.93 7.39
CA GLN A 120 25.08 -6.13 6.87
C GLN A 120 24.94 -5.65 5.41
N ARG A 121 26.02 -5.10 4.82
CA ARG A 121 25.99 -4.51 3.48
C ARG A 121 25.49 -5.47 2.41
N GLU A 122 26.04 -6.67 2.34
CA GLU A 122 25.67 -7.66 1.33
C GLU A 122 24.17 -8.03 1.43
N ARG A 123 23.70 -8.26 2.65
CA ARG A 123 22.28 -8.55 2.94
C ARG A 123 21.36 -7.40 2.52
N ILE A 124 21.70 -6.15 2.88
CA ILE A 124 20.92 -4.96 2.50
C ILE A 124 20.91 -4.77 0.98
N MET A 125 22.07 -4.90 0.33
CA MET A 125 22.19 -4.76 -1.12
C MET A 125 21.39 -5.84 -1.86
N THR A 126 21.43 -7.09 -1.38
CA THR A 126 20.63 -8.19 -1.94
C THR A 126 19.13 -7.88 -1.89
N ILE A 127 18.64 -7.33 -0.76
CA ILE A 127 17.24 -6.91 -0.63
C ILE A 127 16.93 -5.73 -1.56
N ALA A 128 17.82 -4.74 -1.64
CA ALA A 128 17.64 -3.57 -2.52
C ALA A 128 17.59 -3.97 -4.01
N GLU A 129 18.48 -4.86 -4.45
CA GLU A 129 18.49 -5.41 -5.81
C GLU A 129 17.21 -6.18 -6.13
N ARG A 130 16.73 -6.99 -5.19
CA ARG A 130 15.45 -7.68 -5.34
C ARG A 130 14.29 -6.70 -5.53
N ILE A 131 14.22 -5.65 -4.70
CA ILE A 131 13.19 -4.60 -4.82
C ILE A 131 13.26 -3.93 -6.20
N HIS A 132 14.46 -3.60 -6.67
CA HIS A 132 14.66 -3.01 -8.00
C HIS A 132 14.18 -3.93 -9.13
N ASN A 133 14.57 -5.21 -9.09
CA ASN A 133 14.19 -6.20 -10.08
C ASN A 133 12.68 -6.46 -10.10
N ASP A 134 12.04 -6.57 -8.92
CA ASP A 134 10.60 -6.70 -8.81
C ASP A 134 9.88 -5.48 -9.42
N GLY A 135 10.38 -4.26 -9.12
CA GLY A 135 9.88 -3.03 -9.71
C GLY A 135 10.01 -3.00 -11.24
N TRP A 136 11.14 -3.44 -11.78
CA TRP A 136 11.38 -3.52 -13.22
C TRP A 136 10.45 -4.52 -13.91
N LEU A 137 10.29 -5.72 -13.34
CA LEU A 137 9.39 -6.75 -13.87
C LEU A 137 7.93 -6.27 -13.89
N LEU A 138 7.48 -5.67 -12.79
CA LEU A 138 6.13 -5.08 -12.69
C LEU A 138 5.94 -3.96 -13.72
N GLY A 139 6.93 -3.08 -13.88
CA GLY A 139 6.92 -2.03 -14.89
C GLY A 139 6.79 -2.58 -16.31
N ARG A 140 7.55 -3.63 -16.63
CA ARG A 140 7.51 -4.30 -17.94
C ARG A 140 6.15 -4.97 -18.20
N GLU A 141 5.61 -5.69 -17.23
CA GLU A 141 4.29 -6.31 -17.36
C GLU A 141 3.18 -5.27 -17.52
N ARG A 142 3.26 -4.18 -16.75
CA ARG A 142 2.32 -3.06 -16.85
C ARG A 142 2.40 -2.41 -18.23
N GLY A 143 3.60 -2.07 -18.70
CA GLY A 143 3.82 -1.51 -20.02
C GLY A 143 3.33 -2.43 -21.14
N ARG A 144 3.50 -3.75 -20.99
CA ARG A 144 2.95 -4.72 -21.95
C ARG A 144 1.41 -4.74 -21.96
N LYS A 145 0.77 -4.69 -20.79
CA LYS A 145 -0.70 -4.66 -20.68
C LYS A 145 -1.26 -3.34 -21.22
N GLU A 146 -0.68 -2.22 -20.82
CA GLU A 146 -1.07 -0.88 -21.29
C GLU A 146 -0.84 -0.75 -22.79
N GLY A 147 0.29 -1.20 -23.32
CA GLY A 147 0.59 -1.19 -24.76
C GLY A 147 -0.36 -2.07 -25.57
N LYS A 148 -0.81 -3.20 -25.04
CA LYS A 148 -1.83 -4.03 -25.71
C LYS A 148 -3.18 -3.29 -25.78
N VAL A 149 -3.62 -2.70 -24.66
CA VAL A 149 -4.88 -1.94 -24.63
C VAL A 149 -4.80 -0.71 -25.52
N GLU A 150 -3.69 0.02 -25.51
CA GLU A 150 -3.52 1.20 -26.36
C GLU A 150 -3.41 0.83 -27.85
N GLY A 151 -2.79 -0.31 -28.18
CA GLY A 151 -2.74 -0.84 -29.54
C GLY A 151 -4.13 -1.25 -30.05
N GLU A 152 -4.93 -1.94 -29.23
CA GLU A 152 -6.33 -2.25 -29.54
C GLU A 152 -7.16 -0.97 -29.73
N ARG A 153 -7.03 0.01 -28.83
CA ARG A 153 -7.70 1.31 -28.98
C ARG A 153 -7.27 2.05 -30.25
N SER A 154 -5.98 2.04 -30.57
CA SER A 154 -5.45 2.69 -31.77
C SER A 154 -6.00 2.06 -33.05
N LEU A 155 -6.12 0.73 -33.10
CA LEU A 155 -6.74 0.02 -34.22
C LEU A 155 -8.22 0.39 -34.37
N LEU A 156 -8.96 0.46 -33.27
CA LEU A 156 -10.38 0.84 -33.30
C LEU A 156 -10.58 2.30 -33.74
N ARG A 157 -9.72 3.22 -33.30
CA ARG A 157 -9.72 4.61 -33.80
C ARG A 157 -9.45 4.67 -35.30
N LEU A 158 -8.49 3.87 -35.78
CA LEU A 158 -8.20 3.79 -37.22
C LEU A 158 -9.41 3.27 -38.01
N LEU A 159 -10.10 2.24 -37.51
CA LEU A 159 -11.31 1.71 -38.15
C LEU A 159 -12.42 2.77 -38.23
N LEU A 160 -12.67 3.49 -37.13
CA LEU A 160 -13.63 4.59 -37.10
C LEU A 160 -13.26 5.71 -38.09
N GLN A 161 -11.99 6.12 -38.14
CA GLN A 161 -11.50 7.13 -39.09
C GLN A 161 -11.64 6.69 -40.55
N ASN A 162 -11.58 5.38 -40.82
CA ASN A 162 -11.78 4.81 -42.15
C ASN A 162 -13.26 4.50 -42.46
N GLY A 163 -14.20 4.97 -41.62
CA GLY A 163 -15.64 4.87 -41.88
C GLY A 163 -16.27 3.54 -41.46
N ALA A 164 -15.63 2.75 -40.58
CA ALA A 164 -16.27 1.57 -40.01
C ALA A 164 -17.46 1.96 -39.12
N ASP A 165 -18.54 1.18 -39.23
CA ASP A 165 -19.78 1.40 -38.48
C ASP A 165 -19.56 1.24 -36.95
N PRO A 166 -19.84 2.29 -36.14
CA PRO A 166 -19.71 2.24 -34.69
C PRO A 166 -20.58 1.16 -34.02
N GLU A 167 -21.78 0.87 -34.55
CA GLU A 167 -22.65 -0.18 -33.99
C GLU A 167 -22.08 -1.58 -34.25
N TRP A 168 -21.49 -1.79 -35.43
CA TRP A 168 -20.76 -3.00 -35.75
C TRP A 168 -19.57 -3.20 -34.81
N ILE A 169 -18.78 -2.14 -34.57
CA ILE A 169 -17.65 -2.20 -33.63
C ILE A 169 -18.14 -2.55 -32.23
N GLN A 170 -19.16 -1.87 -31.69
CA GLN A 170 -19.72 -2.18 -30.36
C GLN A 170 -20.18 -3.64 -30.25
N ARG A 171 -20.87 -4.14 -31.28
CA ARG A 171 -21.42 -5.50 -31.29
C ARG A 171 -20.35 -6.59 -31.23
N TYR A 172 -19.21 -6.39 -31.90
CA TYR A 172 -18.15 -7.40 -31.99
C TYR A 172 -17.01 -7.21 -31.00
N THR A 173 -16.80 -6.00 -30.49
CA THR A 173 -15.78 -5.70 -29.47
C THR A 173 -16.33 -5.69 -28.04
N GLY A 174 -17.66 -5.59 -27.89
CA GLY A 174 -18.33 -5.54 -26.59
C GLY A 174 -18.11 -4.25 -25.81
N LEU A 175 -17.66 -3.18 -26.47
CA LEU A 175 -17.42 -1.87 -25.84
C LEU A 175 -18.72 -1.19 -25.42
N SER A 176 -18.71 -0.54 -24.26
CA SER A 176 -19.81 0.31 -23.81
C SER A 176 -19.87 1.63 -24.59
N ALA A 177 -21.01 2.31 -24.55
CA ALA A 177 -21.17 3.64 -25.15
C ALA A 177 -20.13 4.65 -24.61
N GLU A 178 -19.80 4.59 -23.32
CA GLU A 178 -18.76 5.43 -22.69
C GLU A 178 -17.36 5.14 -23.24
N GLN A 179 -17.04 3.85 -23.44
CA GLN A 179 -15.76 3.44 -24.00
C GLN A 179 -15.62 3.82 -25.48
N MET A 180 -16.72 3.81 -26.22
CA MET A 180 -16.78 4.27 -27.61
C MET A 180 -16.60 5.78 -27.72
N GLN A 181 -17.23 6.55 -26.83
CA GLN A 181 -17.04 8.00 -26.78
C GLN A 181 -15.58 8.39 -26.46
N ALA A 182 -14.87 7.57 -25.67
CA ALA A 182 -13.45 7.77 -25.40
C ALA A 182 -12.54 7.53 -26.63
N LEU A 183 -13.01 6.81 -27.66
CA LEU A 183 -12.27 6.57 -28.90
C LEU A 183 -12.40 7.71 -29.92
N GLU A 184 -13.42 8.57 -29.80
CA GLU A 184 -13.62 9.72 -30.70
C GLU A 184 -12.62 10.86 -30.47
N GLN A 185 -11.86 10.83 -29.36
CA GLN A 185 -10.80 11.80 -29.13
C GLN A 185 -9.61 11.54 -30.08
N PRO A 186 -9.06 12.60 -30.72
CA PRO A 186 -7.95 12.45 -31.67
C PRO A 186 -6.73 11.81 -31.02
N LEU A 187 -5.96 11.05 -31.81
CA LEU A 187 -4.71 10.43 -31.38
C LEU A 187 -3.73 11.53 -30.93
N PRO A 188 -3.06 11.41 -29.77
CA PRO A 188 -1.97 12.32 -29.43
C PRO A 188 -0.86 12.22 -30.49
N GLU A 189 -0.35 13.37 -30.93
CA GLU A 189 0.70 13.43 -31.94
C GLU A 189 1.96 12.68 -31.50
N ALA A 190 2.63 12.00 -32.44
CA ALA A 190 3.82 11.18 -32.19
C ALA A 190 4.98 11.94 -31.50
N SER A 191 4.99 13.27 -31.60
CA SER A 191 5.91 14.18 -30.90
C SER A 191 5.77 14.14 -29.36
N ALA A 192 4.61 13.76 -28.83
CA ALA A 192 4.37 13.63 -27.40
C ALA A 192 4.95 12.34 -26.79
N ILE A 193 5.18 11.31 -27.61
CA ILE A 193 5.62 9.97 -27.16
C ILE A 193 7.14 9.91 -26.94
N LEU A 194 7.91 10.76 -27.63
CA LEU A 194 9.38 10.84 -27.50
C LEU A 194 9.87 12.01 -26.65
N GLY A 195 8.99 12.91 -26.19
CA GLY A 195 9.35 14.20 -25.62
C GLY A 195 9.20 14.38 -24.10
N SER A 196 8.57 13.47 -23.36
CA SER A 196 8.36 13.65 -21.91
C SER A 196 8.97 12.51 -21.09
N SER A 197 10.30 12.46 -21.05
CA SER A 197 11.04 11.90 -19.89
C SER A 197 11.09 12.91 -18.72
N THR A 198 10.10 13.79 -18.61
CA THR A 198 9.89 14.62 -17.43
C THR A 198 9.06 13.81 -16.43
N ASN A 199 9.77 13.18 -15.50
CA ASN A 199 9.30 12.57 -14.26
C ASN A 199 8.51 13.58 -13.38
N GLN A 200 7.30 13.98 -13.79
CA GLN A 200 6.52 14.94 -13.00
C GLN A 200 5.01 14.71 -12.99
N ARG A 201 4.53 13.56 -13.46
CA ARG A 201 3.13 13.17 -13.27
C ARG A 201 3.02 11.94 -12.37
N LEU A 202 3.31 12.15 -11.08
CA LEU A 202 2.72 11.35 -10.02
C LEU A 202 1.20 11.44 -10.17
N MET A 203 0.62 10.43 -10.80
CA MET A 203 -0.83 10.27 -10.96
C MET A 203 -1.47 10.18 -9.57
N THR A 204 -2.11 11.26 -9.15
CA THR A 204 -2.79 11.42 -7.86
C THR A 204 -4.18 10.77 -7.81
N ASN A 205 -4.65 10.10 -8.86
CA ASN A 205 -5.96 9.45 -8.84
C ASN A 205 -5.95 8.15 -9.65
N ALA A 206 -5.50 7.07 -9.03
CA ALA A 206 -5.83 5.73 -9.45
C ALA A 206 -6.00 4.89 -8.20
N LYS A 207 -7.19 4.32 -8.01
CA LYS A 207 -7.49 3.28 -7.03
C LYS A 207 -6.44 2.18 -7.23
N LEU A 208 -5.42 2.09 -6.37
CA LEU A 208 -4.31 1.15 -6.54
C LEU A 208 -4.88 -0.29 -6.50
N PRO A 209 -4.81 -1.08 -7.59
CA PRO A 209 -5.25 -2.46 -7.54
C PRO A 209 -4.12 -3.33 -7.00
N ASP A 210 -4.38 -4.14 -5.96
CA ASP A 210 -3.82 -5.43 -5.50
C ASP A 210 -2.35 -5.86 -5.77
N ALA A 211 -1.52 -5.03 -6.40
CA ALA A 211 -0.27 -5.39 -7.08
C ALA A 211 0.98 -5.37 -6.19
N LEU A 212 0.82 -5.14 -4.89
CA LEU A 212 1.88 -5.25 -3.88
C LEU A 212 1.62 -6.43 -2.92
N ARG A 213 0.82 -7.42 -3.34
CA ARG A 213 0.82 -8.75 -2.72
C ARG A 213 2.09 -9.45 -3.17
N LEU A 214 3.19 -9.26 -2.44
CA LEU A 214 4.34 -10.14 -2.52
C LEU A 214 3.87 -11.54 -2.10
N SER A 215 3.59 -12.40 -3.07
CA SER A 215 3.03 -13.75 -2.90
C SER A 215 3.92 -14.71 -2.09
N GLY A 216 5.08 -14.24 -1.60
CA GLY A 216 6.00 -15.00 -0.76
C GLY A 216 5.97 -14.68 0.74
N LEU A 217 5.19 -13.68 1.20
CA LEU A 217 5.04 -13.41 2.64
C LEU A 217 3.86 -14.20 3.18
N HIS A 218 4.14 -15.32 3.85
CA HIS A 218 3.14 -16.00 4.67
C HIS A 218 2.60 -15.00 5.72
N ASN A 219 1.35 -14.56 5.46
CA ASN A 219 0.37 -13.91 6.33
C ASN A 219 0.80 -13.83 7.82
N PRO A 220 1.37 -12.68 8.28
CA PRO A 220 0.53 -11.55 8.72
C PRO A 220 1.04 -10.13 8.37
N PHE A 221 2.20 -9.95 7.74
CA PHE A 221 2.79 -8.62 7.47
C PHE A 221 2.96 -8.35 5.97
N ASN A 222 1.86 -8.20 5.23
CA ASN A 222 1.89 -7.59 3.90
C ASN A 222 2.00 -6.07 4.07
N ILE A 223 3.03 -5.43 3.49
CA ILE A 223 3.28 -3.98 3.58
C ILE A 223 2.14 -3.15 2.95
N LEU A 224 1.36 -3.74 2.03
CA LEU A 224 0.06 -3.19 1.60
C LEU A 224 -0.88 -2.94 2.77
N ASN A 225 -0.96 -3.89 3.70
CA ASN A 225 -1.79 -3.73 4.88
C ASN A 225 -1.25 -2.65 5.79
N PHE A 226 0.03 -2.30 5.78
CA PHE A 226 0.53 -1.23 6.65
C PHE A 226 0.10 0.15 6.17
N LYS A 227 0.24 0.45 4.87
CA LYS A 227 -0.28 1.69 4.28
C LYS A 227 -1.81 1.76 4.36
N ASP A 228 -2.52 0.68 4.01
CA ASP A 228 -3.98 0.64 4.07
C ASP A 228 -4.52 0.64 5.51
N PHE A 229 -3.81 0.06 6.49
CA PHE A 229 -4.14 0.13 7.91
C PHE A 229 -3.94 1.55 8.44
N VAL A 230 -2.80 2.18 8.14
CA VAL A 230 -2.51 3.56 8.54
C VAL A 230 -3.51 4.53 7.91
N ASP A 231 -3.86 4.36 6.64
CA ASP A 231 -4.86 5.21 5.96
C ASP A 231 -6.31 4.91 6.42
N ARG A 232 -6.67 3.67 6.77
CA ARG A 232 -7.98 3.36 7.42
C ARG A 232 -8.11 3.98 8.81
N VAL A 233 -7.07 3.90 9.63
CA VAL A 233 -7.06 4.53 10.97
C VAL A 233 -7.21 6.05 10.82
N ARG A 234 -6.57 6.64 9.82
CA ARG A 234 -6.69 8.07 9.47
C ARG A 234 -8.12 8.45 9.05
N CYS A 235 -8.76 7.70 8.15
CA CYS A 235 -10.16 7.96 7.77
C CYS A 235 -11.13 7.85 8.96
N SER A 236 -10.89 6.90 9.88
CA SER A 236 -11.71 6.73 11.09
C SER A 236 -11.56 7.89 12.08
N HIS A 237 -10.36 8.47 12.21
CA HIS A 237 -10.13 9.69 13.01
C HIS A 237 -10.71 10.95 12.37
N GLY A 238 -10.63 11.10 11.04
CA GLY A 238 -11.26 12.21 10.31
C GLY A 238 -12.78 12.23 10.46
N ILE A 239 -13.43 11.05 10.35
CA ILE A 239 -14.87 10.90 10.55
C ILE A 239 -15.28 11.20 12.01
N ARG A 240 -14.44 10.87 13.01
CA ARG A 240 -14.72 11.24 14.41
C ARG A 240 -14.58 12.74 14.66
N HIS A 241 -13.57 13.40 14.09
CA HIS A 241 -13.38 14.85 14.22
C HIS A 241 -14.48 15.64 13.50
N GLU A 242 -14.91 15.21 12.31
CA GLU A 242 -16.03 15.83 11.60
C GLU A 242 -17.37 15.60 12.33
N ARG A 243 -17.62 14.40 12.87
CA ARG A 243 -18.83 14.14 13.68
C ARG A 243 -18.85 14.93 15.00
N SER A 244 -17.70 15.13 15.65
CA SER A 244 -17.63 15.93 16.88
C SER A 244 -17.71 17.44 16.60
N ALA A 245 -17.18 17.91 15.47
CA ALA A 245 -17.39 19.28 15.00
C ALA A 245 -18.84 19.56 14.59
N PHE A 246 -19.53 18.60 13.98
CA PHE A 246 -20.94 18.74 13.57
C PHE A 246 -21.92 18.67 14.76
N CYS A 247 -21.58 17.93 15.82
CA CYS A 247 -22.37 17.89 17.06
C CYS A 247 -22.21 19.17 17.90
N LEU A 248 -21.06 19.85 17.83
CA LEU A 248 -20.84 21.13 18.53
C LEU A 248 -21.46 22.33 17.81
N SER A 249 -21.77 22.23 16.51
CA SER A 249 -22.43 23.31 15.76
C SER A 249 -23.97 23.28 15.83
N HIS A 250 -24.59 22.21 16.34
CA HIS A 250 -26.05 22.06 16.42
C HIS A 250 -26.61 22.04 17.85
N ALA A 251 -25.77 22.22 18.88
CA ALA A 251 -26.20 22.25 20.29
C ALA A 251 -26.68 23.64 20.77
N GLY A 252 -27.10 24.51 19.85
CA GLY A 252 -27.44 25.90 20.14
C GLY A 252 -28.71 26.38 19.49
N THR A 253 -29.83 25.68 19.69
CA THR A 253 -31.21 26.21 19.64
C THR A 253 -32.18 25.05 19.76
N TRP A 254 -32.62 24.72 20.98
CA TRP A 254 -33.99 24.30 21.30
C TRP A 254 -34.19 24.54 22.81
N ARG A 255 -35.02 25.53 23.12
CA ARG A 255 -35.64 25.70 24.45
C ARG A 255 -36.65 24.59 24.69
#